data_AF-A0A7I7UC02-F1
#
_entry.id   AF-A0A7I7UC02-F1
#
_cell.length_a   1.000
_cell.length_b   1.000
_cell.length_c   1.000
_cell.angle_alpha   90.00
_cell.angle_beta   90.00
_cell.angle_gamma   90.00
#
_symmetry.space_group_name_H-M   'P 1'
#
loop_
_entity.id
_entity.type
_entity.pdbx_description
1 polymer ?
#
loop_
_entity_poly.entity_id
_entity_poly.type
_entity_poly.pdbx_seq_one_letter_code
_entity_poly.pdbx_strand_id
1 'polypeptide(L)'
;MIEIPETIQATGVAVAAVLTAWQARTSMKLRELEHRLKAVETERDEFRLKLRAAVRHIREWMAWAIKHDEGQPPPSVPPELRDEV
;
A
#
# COMPACT_ATOMS: atom_id res chain seq x y z
N MET A 1 8.45 -57.55 -9.40
CA MET A 1 7.27 -56.67 -9.15
C MET A 1 7.47 -56.11 -7.75
N ILE A 2 7.83 -54.83 -7.64
CA ILE A 2 8.09 -54.21 -6.32
C ILE A 2 6.72 -53.84 -5.75
N GLU A 3 6.19 -54.66 -4.84
CA GLU A 3 4.99 -54.29 -4.09
C GLU A 3 5.36 -53.21 -3.07
N ILE A 4 5.04 -51.97 -3.40
CA ILE A 4 5.14 -50.88 -2.45
C ILE A 4 4.05 -51.14 -1.41
N PRO A 5 4.40 -51.25 -0.12
CA PRO A 5 3.41 -51.51 0.92
C PRO A 5 2.31 -50.45 0.84
N GLU A 6 1.04 -50.87 0.79
CA GLU A 6 -0.12 -49.95 0.68
C GLU A 6 -0.07 -48.82 1.72
N THR A 7 0.49 -49.11 2.90
CA THR A 7 0.74 -48.16 3.98
C THR A 7 1.67 -47.00 3.56
N ILE A 8 2.73 -47.28 2.79
CA ILE A 8 3.67 -46.24 2.31
C ILE A 8 3.00 -45.38 1.25
N GLN A 9 2.21 -45.97 0.36
CA GLN A 9 1.46 -45.23 -0.66
C GLN A 9 0.38 -44.34 -0.03
N ALA A 10 -0.42 -44.88 0.90
CA ALA A 10 -1.44 -44.13 1.62
C ALA A 10 -0.84 -42.98 2.44
N THR A 11 0.29 -43.22 3.10
CA THR A 11 1.01 -42.18 3.85
C THR A 11 1.54 -41.09 2.92
N GLY A 12 2.10 -41.47 1.76
CA GLY A 12 2.57 -40.52 0.75
C GLY A 12 1.46 -39.62 0.22
N VAL A 13 0.28 -40.20 -0.08
CA VAL A 13 -0.90 -39.45 -0.54
C VAL A 13 -1.43 -38.51 0.55
N ALA A 14 -1.49 -38.97 1.80
CA ALA A 14 -1.94 -38.14 2.92
C ALA A 14 -1.01 -36.95 3.15
N VAL A 15 0.31 -37.17 3.12
CA VAL A 15 1.31 -36.09 3.25
C VAL A 15 1.21 -35.10 2.09
N ALA A 16 1.08 -35.59 0.85
CA ALA A 16 0.92 -34.73 -0.32
C ALA A 16 -0.36 -33.88 -0.23
N ALA A 17 -1.47 -34.45 0.24
CA ALA A 17 -2.72 -33.73 0.43
C ALA A 17 -2.59 -32.62 1.49
N VAL A 18 -1.95 -32.90 2.61
CA VAL A 18 -1.71 -31.90 3.68
C VAL A 18 -0.80 -30.78 3.18
N LEU A 19 0.29 -31.10 2.48
CA LEU A 19 1.19 -30.09 1.91
C LEU A 19 0.49 -29.22 0.86
N THR A 20 -0.34 -29.82 0.00
CA THR A 20 -1.09 -29.07 -1.01
C THR A 20 -2.11 -28.13 -0.36
N ALA A 21 -2.82 -28.61 0.67
CA ALA A 21 -3.75 -27.79 1.43
C ALA A 21 -3.05 -26.65 2.18
N TRP A 22 -1.89 -26.92 2.77
CA TRP A 22 -1.04 -25.90 3.37
C TRP A 22 -0.63 -24.87 2.34
N GLN A 23 -0.06 -25.31 1.21
CA GLN A 23 0.45 -24.43 0.16
C GLN A 23 -0.65 -23.52 -0.38
N ALA A 24 -1.84 -24.08 -0.65
CA ALA A 24 -3.01 -23.30 -1.04
C ALA A 24 -3.37 -22.22 0.00
N ARG A 25 -3.39 -22.58 1.29
CA ARG A 25 -3.67 -21.64 2.38
C ARG A 25 -2.63 -20.53 2.49
N THR A 26 -1.35 -20.86 2.33
CA THR A 26 -0.25 -19.88 2.37
C THR A 26 -0.32 -18.94 1.17
N SER A 27 -0.56 -19.46 -0.04
CA SER A 27 -0.73 -18.65 -1.24
C SER A 27 -1.92 -17.69 -1.13
N MET A 28 -3.03 -18.11 -0.53
CA MET A 28 -4.17 -17.22 -0.26
C MET A 28 -3.80 -16.08 0.68
N LYS A 29 -3.06 -16.37 1.76
CA LYS A 29 -2.62 -15.35 2.72
C LYS A 29 -1.62 -14.38 2.11
N LEU A 30 -0.70 -14.86 1.27
CA LEU A 30 0.24 -14.01 0.55
C LEU A 30 -0.49 -13.05 -0.39
N ARG A 31 -1.45 -13.56 -1.17
CA ARG A 31 -2.28 -12.71 -2.05
C ARG A 31 -3.07 -11.65 -1.27
N GLU A 32 -3.62 -12.02 -0.12
CA GLU A 32 -4.33 -11.07 0.75
C GLU A 32 -3.38 -9.98 1.29
N LEU A 33 -2.16 -10.36 1.70
CA LEU A 33 -1.16 -9.41 2.18
C LEU A 33 -0.65 -8.50 1.06
N GLU A 34 -0.41 -9.04 -0.14
CA GLU A 34 -0.05 -8.26 -1.33
C GLU A 34 -1.14 -7.24 -1.68
N HIS A 35 -2.41 -7.65 -1.61
CA HIS A 35 -3.54 -6.75 -1.87
C HIS A 35 -3.60 -5.61 -0.85
N ARG A 36 -3.45 -5.92 0.44
CA ARG A 36 -3.43 -4.91 1.50
C ARG A 36 -2.22 -3.98 1.38
N LEU A 37 -1.05 -4.52 1.05
CA LEU A 37 0.16 -3.73 0.85
C LEU A 37 -0.03 -2.74 -0.30
N LYS A 38 -0.60 -3.20 -1.43
CA LYS A 38 -0.88 -2.33 -2.58
C LYS A 38 -1.86 -1.21 -2.24
N ALA A 39 -2.90 -1.50 -1.46
CA ALA A 39 -3.84 -0.48 -0.98
C ALA A 39 -3.13 0.57 -0.12
N VAL A 40 -2.34 0.13 0.86
CA VAL A 40 -1.57 1.02 1.75
C VAL A 40 -0.52 1.84 0.98
N GLU A 41 0.16 1.25 -0.01
CA GLU A 41 1.12 1.97 -0.84
C GLU A 41 0.44 3.05 -1.68
N THR A 42 -0.74 2.76 -2.24
CA THR A 42 -1.53 3.72 -3.00
C THR A 42 -1.96 4.89 -2.13
N GLU A 43 -2.51 4.61 -0.94
CA GLU A 43 -2.89 5.64 0.03
C GLU A 43 -1.69 6.47 0.48
N ARG A 44 -0.55 5.82 0.78
CA ARG A 44 0.69 6.51 1.18
C ARG A 44 1.19 7.46 0.09
N ASP A 45 1.11 7.04 -1.17
CA ASP A 45 1.58 7.86 -2.28
C ASP A 45 0.65 9.07 -2.51
N GLU A 46 -0.66 8.90 -2.34
CA GLU A 46 -1.63 10.00 -2.32
C GLU A 46 -1.36 10.98 -1.16
N PHE A 47 -1.17 10.47 0.06
CA PHE A 47 -0.82 11.28 1.22
C PHE A 47 0.49 12.03 1.03
N ARG A 48 1.50 11.40 0.42
CA ARG A 48 2.78 12.06 0.09
C ARG A 48 2.61 13.19 -0.91
N LEU A 49 1.72 13.04 -1.90
CA LEU A 49 1.42 14.09 -2.87
C LEU A 49 0.75 15.29 -2.17
N LYS A 50 -0.28 15.02 -1.37
CA LYS A 50 -0.98 16.06 -0.57
C LYS A 50 -0.02 16.76 0.39
N LEU A 51 0.81 16.01 1.13
CA LEU A 51 1.79 16.58 2.05
C LEU A 51 2.81 17.48 1.33
N ARG A 52 3.30 17.06 0.16
CA ARG A 52 4.21 17.88 -0.64
C ARG A 52 3.54 19.18 -1.10
N ALA A 53 2.29 19.10 -1.55
CA ALA A 53 1.52 20.28 -1.94
C ALA A 53 1.29 21.22 -0.74
N ALA A 54 0.95 20.69 0.43
CA ALA A 54 0.77 21.44 1.67
C ALA A 54 2.06 22.14 2.11
N VAL A 55 3.18 21.44 2.13
CA VAL A 55 4.48 22.03 2.50
C VAL A 55 4.89 23.13 1.52
N ARG A 56 4.67 22.94 0.21
CA ARG A 56 4.90 23.98 -0.80
C ARG A 56 4.04 25.21 -0.52
N HIS A 57 2.75 25.01 -0.29
CA HIS A 57 1.81 26.09 -0.02
C HIS A 57 2.16 26.88 1.25
N ILE A 58 2.54 26.18 2.33
CA ILE A 58 2.99 26.83 3.57
C ILE A 58 4.26 27.67 3.30
N ARG A 59 5.21 27.18 2.49
CA ARG A 59 6.38 27.97 2.11
C ARG A 59 6.03 29.21 1.29
N GLU A 60 5.07 29.11 0.38
CA GLU A 60 4.55 30.24 -0.38
C GLU A 60 3.91 31.29 0.54
N TRP A 61 3.10 30.83 1.51
CA TRP A 61 2.51 31.68 2.54
C TRP A 61 3.56 32.37 3.40
N MET A 62 4.58 31.64 3.86
CA MET A 62 5.68 32.23 4.62
C MET A 62 6.45 33.25 3.78
N ALA A 63 6.72 32.97 2.51
CA ALA A 63 7.42 33.89 1.63
C ALA A 63 6.60 35.16 1.35
N TRP A 64 5.28 35.03 1.14
CA TRP A 64 4.36 36.15 1.01
C TRP A 64 4.32 37.00 2.28
N ALA A 65 4.19 36.37 3.45
CA ALA A 65 4.15 37.05 4.74
C ALA A 65 5.45 37.81 5.04
N ILE A 66 6.61 37.24 4.67
CA ILE A 66 7.94 37.89 4.85
C ILE A 66 8.13 39.06 3.89
N LYS A 67 7.64 38.94 2.65
CA LYS A 67 7.80 40.01 1.64
C LYS A 67 6.82 41.16 1.80
N HIS A 68 5.72 40.97 2.54
CA HIS A 68 4.69 41.96 2.91
C HIS A 68 4.60 43.13 1.92
N ASP A 69 4.25 42.82 0.67
CA ASP A 69 4.07 43.82 -0.38
C ASP A 69 2.59 44.22 -0.37
N GLU A 70 2.29 45.42 0.11
CA GLU A 70 0.93 45.95 0.22
C GLU A 70 0.29 46.00 -1.17
N GLY A 71 -0.55 45.02 -1.48
CA GLY A 71 -1.25 44.90 -2.76
C GLY A 71 -1.07 43.55 -3.48
N GLN A 72 -0.14 42.70 -3.04
CA GLN A 72 0.00 41.37 -3.62
C GLN A 72 -1.02 40.41 -2.99
N PRO A 73 -1.92 39.79 -3.79
CA PRO A 73 -2.92 38.87 -3.24
C PRO A 73 -2.26 37.66 -2.58
N PRO A 74 -2.87 37.09 -1.53
CA PRO A 74 -2.33 35.92 -0.86
C PRO A 74 -2.23 34.72 -1.81
N PRO A 75 -1.28 33.80 -1.58
CA PRO A 75 -1.15 32.59 -2.39
C PRO A 75 -2.44 31.76 -2.31
N SER A 76 -2.99 31.42 -3.47
CA SER A 76 -4.21 30.63 -3.58
C SER A 76 -3.99 29.17 -3.19
N VAL A 77 -5.02 28.54 -2.61
CA VAL A 77 -4.96 27.12 -2.22
C VAL A 77 -4.71 26.23 -3.47
N PRO A 78 -3.67 25.38 -3.47
CA PRO A 78 -3.39 24.46 -4.56
C PRO A 78 -4.58 23.53 -4.82
N PRO A 79 -4.88 23.19 -6.09
CA PRO A 79 -5.98 22.29 -6.42
C PRO A 79 -5.89 20.94 -5.71
N GLU A 80 -4.68 20.46 -5.42
CA GLU A 80 -4.42 19.21 -4.72
C GLU A 80 -4.83 19.21 -3.23
N LEU A 81 -5.14 20.39 -2.67
CA LEU A 81 -5.55 20.57 -1.27
C LEU A 81 -6.99 21.08 -1.13
N ARG A 82 -7.69 21.36 -2.23
CA ARG A 82 -9.04 21.97 -2.18
C ARG A 82 -10.08 21.11 -1.48
N ASP A 83 -9.92 19.79 -1.55
CA ASP A 83 -10.85 18.85 -0.92
C ASP A 83 -10.60 18.70 0.60
N GLU A 84 -9.50 19.27 1.13
CA GLU A 84 -9.08 19.16 2.53
C GLU A 84 -9.32 20.46 3.34
N VAL A 85 -9.78 21.54 2.70
CA VAL A 85 -9.95 22.90 3.27
C VAL A 85 -11.41 23.32 3.29
#